data_AF-M6W0N6-F1
#
_entry.id   AF-M6W0N6-F1
#
_cell.length_a   1.000
_cell.length_b   1.000
_cell.length_c   1.000
_cell.angle_alpha   90.00
_cell.angle_beta   90.00
_cell.angle_gamma   90.00
#
_symmetry.space_group_name_H-M   'P 1'
#
loop_
_entity.id
_entity.type
_entity.pdbx_description
1 polymer ?
#
loop_
_entity_poly.entity_id
_entity_poly.type
_entity_poly.pdbx_seq_one_letter_code
_entity_poly.pdbx_strand_id
1 'polypeptide(L)'
;TVSVFSQSLFLAVRFEDFELNIRKLLFTLSAFVSVYFFAHSASPLRYVFQRSPVRVEKGIVDERASYQDNTALKHWFEGIVPDTHPWAQYAKKIAPYNLKTETNVSESRLVQITTNVGLPGFYGGPGIHWIDLLGVTDPFLARLPGKGFPGHYIRLLPRDYKEYIEEIVVSLSNPELDRFYYEIRLLSEGDIWTKERWKVIVDFTFFGSGDFKTRFPKGFSYSFDLETYRSTLYGLPFRGWKDEDLKSKLSREYFGVQPTEYSKTKIP
;
A
#
# COMPACT_ATOMS: atom_id res chain seq x y z
N THR A 1 -12.09 -1.09 -27.33
CA THR A 1 -12.14 -0.06 -28.41
C THR A 1 -10.77 0.26 -29.02
N VAL A 2 -9.68 0.37 -28.25
CA VAL A 2 -8.30 0.59 -28.79
C VAL A 2 -7.87 -0.50 -29.79
N SER A 3 -8.35 -1.73 -29.62
CA SER A 3 -8.05 -2.89 -30.48
C SER A 3 -8.57 -2.75 -31.92
N VAL A 4 -9.79 -2.26 -32.15
CA VAL A 4 -10.37 -2.17 -33.51
C VAL A 4 -9.70 -1.05 -34.32
N PHE A 5 -9.41 0.09 -33.70
CA PHE A 5 -8.71 1.19 -34.37
C PHE A 5 -7.30 0.80 -34.82
N SER A 6 -6.53 0.17 -33.92
CA SER A 6 -5.16 -0.28 -34.22
C SER A 6 -5.15 -1.40 -35.26
N GLN A 7 -6.11 -2.34 -35.21
CA GLN A 7 -6.26 -3.38 -36.23
C GLN A 7 -6.67 -2.80 -37.59
N SER A 8 -7.66 -1.90 -37.67
CA SER A 8 -8.09 -1.30 -38.94
C SER A 8 -7.01 -0.44 -39.58
N LEU A 9 -6.26 0.35 -38.80
CA LEU A 9 -5.16 1.15 -39.29
C LEU A 9 -4.00 0.27 -39.78
N PHE A 10 -3.66 -0.78 -39.03
CA PHE A 10 -2.65 -1.75 -39.42
C PHE A 10 -3.02 -2.49 -40.71
N LEU A 11 -4.28 -2.93 -40.86
CA LEU A 11 -4.76 -3.58 -42.07
C LEU A 11 -4.76 -2.63 -43.28
N ALA A 12 -5.13 -1.36 -43.09
CA ALA A 12 -5.15 -0.35 -44.16
C ALA A 12 -3.75 0.07 -44.65
N VAL A 13 -2.72 -0.04 -43.78
CA VAL A 13 -1.32 0.27 -44.10
C VAL A 13 -0.58 -0.95 -44.68
N ARG A 14 -0.89 -2.17 -44.23
CA ARG A 14 -0.11 -3.36 -44.56
C ARG A 14 -0.58 -4.11 -45.81
N PHE A 15 -1.84 -3.96 -46.21
CA PHE A 15 -2.38 -4.65 -47.39
C PHE A 15 -2.63 -3.63 -48.52
N GLU A 16 -1.56 -3.34 -49.28
CA GLU A 16 -1.62 -2.46 -50.47
C GLU A 16 -2.46 -3.06 -51.61
N ASP A 17 -2.70 -4.37 -51.60
CA ASP A 17 -3.37 -5.14 -52.65
C ASP A 17 -4.90 -5.18 -52.55
N PHE A 18 -5.52 -4.48 -51.59
CA PHE A 18 -6.98 -4.43 -51.51
C PHE A 18 -7.57 -3.56 -52.63
N GLU A 19 -8.73 -3.98 -53.16
CA GLU A 19 -9.56 -3.13 -54.01
C GLU A 19 -9.73 -1.74 -53.39
N LEU A 20 -9.57 -0.70 -54.22
CA LEU A 20 -9.58 0.70 -53.80
C LEU A 20 -10.79 1.06 -52.92
N ASN A 21 -11.93 0.39 -53.14
CA ASN A 21 -13.16 0.57 -52.39
C ASN A 21 -13.09 0.02 -50.95
N ILE A 22 -12.46 -1.14 -50.74
CA ILE A 22 -12.26 -1.73 -49.41
C ILE A 22 -11.31 -0.86 -48.59
N ARG A 23 -10.22 -0.37 -49.22
CA ARG A 23 -9.27 0.53 -48.57
C ARG A 23 -9.93 1.85 -48.15
N LYS A 24 -10.74 2.45 -49.02
CA LYS A 24 -11.53 3.65 -48.68
C LYS A 24 -12.48 3.39 -47.51
N LEU A 25 -13.17 2.25 -47.50
CA LEU A 25 -14.06 1.86 -46.40
C LEU A 25 -13.32 1.69 -45.06
N LEU A 26 -12.13 1.09 -45.07
CA LEU A 26 -11.32 0.92 -43.85
C LEU A 26 -10.80 2.26 -43.30
N PHE A 27 -10.41 3.19 -44.18
CA PHE A 27 -10.01 4.53 -43.77
C PHE A 27 -11.17 5.34 -43.21
N THR A 28 -12.35 5.29 -43.83
CA THR A 28 -13.53 6.00 -43.32
C THR A 28 -13.96 5.44 -41.98
N LEU A 29 -14.02 4.11 -41.80
CA LEU A 29 -14.31 3.49 -40.51
C LEU A 29 -13.28 3.86 -39.44
N SER A 30 -11.99 3.83 -39.79
CA SER A 30 -10.92 4.27 -38.88
C SER A 30 -11.11 5.72 -38.46
N ALA A 31 -11.45 6.62 -39.39
CA ALA A 31 -11.69 8.03 -39.09
C ALA A 31 -12.92 8.23 -38.16
N PHE A 32 -14.02 7.52 -38.41
CA PHE A 32 -15.20 7.57 -37.52
C PHE A 32 -14.87 7.04 -36.12
N VAL A 33 -14.13 5.94 -36.02
CA VAL A 33 -13.68 5.39 -34.74
C VAL A 33 -12.74 6.36 -34.03
N SER A 34 -11.83 7.03 -34.75
CA SER A 34 -10.99 8.09 -34.19
C SER A 34 -11.83 9.23 -33.65
N VAL A 35 -12.72 9.81 -34.46
CA VAL A 35 -13.57 10.94 -34.02
C VAL A 35 -14.39 10.56 -32.80
N TYR A 36 -15.02 9.38 -32.80
CA TYR A 36 -15.72 8.87 -31.62
C TYR A 36 -14.78 8.72 -30.43
N PHE A 37 -13.61 8.10 -30.62
CA PHE A 37 -12.62 7.90 -29.55
C PHE A 37 -12.10 9.22 -28.98
N PHE A 38 -11.89 10.26 -29.78
CA PHE A 38 -11.45 11.58 -29.30
C PHE A 38 -12.59 12.38 -28.66
N ALA A 39 -13.82 12.27 -29.17
CA ALA A 39 -14.97 13.03 -28.68
C ALA A 39 -15.60 12.41 -27.42
N HIS A 40 -15.54 11.08 -27.26
CA HIS A 40 -16.22 10.35 -26.20
C HIS A 40 -15.73 10.75 -24.80
N SER A 41 -16.65 10.86 -23.85
CA SER A 41 -16.36 11.31 -22.48
C SER A 41 -15.41 10.38 -21.74
N ALA A 42 -15.49 9.06 -22.00
CA ALA A 42 -14.60 8.06 -21.41
C ALA A 42 -13.28 7.87 -22.19
N SER A 43 -12.96 8.75 -23.15
CA SER A 43 -11.70 8.70 -23.88
C SER A 43 -10.49 8.83 -22.94
N PRO A 44 -9.49 7.93 -23.01
CA PRO A 44 -8.23 8.09 -22.31
C PRO A 44 -7.54 9.44 -22.55
N LEU A 45 -7.79 10.05 -23.72
CA LEU A 45 -7.16 11.32 -24.11
C LEU A 45 -7.85 12.54 -23.50
N ARG A 46 -9.14 12.46 -23.14
CA ARG A 46 -9.77 13.55 -22.38
C ARG A 46 -9.10 13.76 -21.02
N TYR A 47 -8.64 12.68 -20.39
CA TYR A 47 -7.92 12.74 -19.12
C TYR A 47 -6.56 13.46 -19.23
N VAL A 48 -5.98 13.56 -20.44
CA VAL A 48 -4.79 14.38 -20.67
C VAL A 48 -5.13 15.86 -20.51
N PHE A 49 -6.32 16.29 -20.94
CA PHE A 49 -6.70 17.70 -20.98
C PHE A 49 -7.58 18.15 -19.81
N GLN A 50 -8.18 17.22 -19.06
CA GLN A 50 -9.08 17.51 -17.96
C GLN A 50 -8.62 16.82 -16.67
N ARG A 51 -8.47 17.62 -15.60
CA ARG A 51 -8.24 17.11 -14.25
C ARG A 51 -9.55 16.56 -13.70
N SER A 52 -9.54 15.30 -13.29
CA SER A 52 -10.68 14.73 -12.58
C SER A 52 -10.56 15.04 -11.09
N PRO A 53 -11.62 15.49 -10.41
CA PRO A 53 -11.56 15.61 -8.95
C PRO A 53 -11.33 14.22 -8.36
N VAL A 54 -10.53 14.14 -7.30
CA VAL A 54 -10.38 12.90 -6.54
C VAL A 54 -11.75 12.57 -5.94
N ARG A 55 -12.24 11.36 -6.23
CA ARG A 55 -13.52 10.87 -5.74
C ARG A 55 -13.30 9.59 -4.96
N VAL A 56 -14.08 9.46 -3.89
CA VAL A 56 -14.21 8.23 -3.11
C VAL A 56 -15.65 7.79 -3.23
N GLU A 57 -15.91 6.79 -4.06
CA GLU A 57 -17.26 6.27 -4.29
C GLU A 57 -17.32 4.84 -3.75
N LYS A 58 -18.22 4.60 -2.78
CA LYS A 58 -18.40 3.28 -2.14
C LYS A 58 -17.10 2.70 -1.56
N GLY A 59 -16.19 3.55 -1.10
CA GLY A 59 -14.89 3.15 -0.56
C GLY A 59 -13.84 2.80 -1.64
N ILE A 60 -14.11 3.11 -2.91
CA ILE A 60 -13.14 3.01 -4.00
C ILE A 60 -12.64 4.42 -4.30
N VAL A 61 -11.32 4.62 -4.16
CA VAL A 61 -10.64 5.88 -4.47
C VAL A 61 -10.17 5.84 -5.91
N ASP A 62 -10.39 6.92 -6.67
CA ASP A 62 -9.73 7.10 -7.96
C ASP A 62 -8.26 7.50 -7.73
N GLU A 63 -7.40 6.50 -7.48
CA GLU A 63 -5.96 6.68 -7.27
C GLU A 63 -5.30 7.40 -8.46
N ARG A 64 -5.77 7.14 -9.69
CA ARG A 64 -5.23 7.80 -10.88
C ARG A 64 -5.48 9.31 -10.81
N ALA A 65 -6.66 9.74 -10.37
CA ALA A 65 -6.92 11.16 -10.11
C ALA A 65 -6.05 11.72 -8.97
N SER A 66 -5.80 10.92 -7.93
CA SER A 66 -4.96 11.30 -6.77
C SER A 66 -3.52 11.62 -7.18
N TYR A 67 -2.93 10.81 -8.06
CA TYR A 67 -1.54 10.99 -8.52
C TYR A 67 -1.41 11.79 -9.83
N GLN A 68 -2.51 12.25 -10.44
CA GLN A 68 -2.52 12.85 -11.77
C GLN A 68 -1.52 14.00 -11.87
N ASP A 69 -1.49 14.89 -10.87
CA ASP A 69 -0.75 16.15 -10.90
C ASP A 69 0.79 15.95 -10.98
N ASN A 70 1.32 14.81 -10.50
CA ASN A 70 2.77 14.54 -10.50
C ASN A 70 3.18 13.34 -11.37
N THR A 71 2.24 12.49 -11.78
CA THR A 71 2.57 11.24 -12.49
C THR A 71 2.04 11.18 -13.93
N ALA A 72 1.20 12.13 -14.35
CA ALA A 72 0.70 12.15 -15.71
C ALA A 72 1.77 12.55 -16.73
N LEU A 73 1.76 11.89 -17.89
CA LEU A 73 2.67 12.18 -19.01
C LEU A 73 2.63 13.66 -19.47
N LYS A 74 1.45 14.30 -19.41
CA LYS A 74 1.33 15.74 -19.71
C LYS A 74 2.20 16.59 -18.79
N HIS A 75 2.09 16.36 -17.49
CA HIS A 75 2.84 17.10 -16.48
C HIS A 75 4.34 16.79 -16.57
N TRP A 76 4.70 15.58 -17.02
CA TRP A 76 6.08 15.25 -17.33
C TRP A 76 6.66 16.16 -18.43
N PHE A 77 5.91 16.44 -19.51
CA PHE A 77 6.34 17.41 -20.53
C PHE A 77 6.44 18.85 -20.01
N GLU A 78 5.72 19.19 -18.93
CA GLU A 78 5.82 20.48 -18.23
C GLU A 78 6.97 20.50 -17.20
N GLY A 79 7.77 19.43 -17.11
CA GLY A 79 8.88 19.29 -16.15
C GLY A 79 8.45 18.79 -14.77
N ILE A 80 7.16 18.52 -14.56
CA ILE A 80 6.63 17.93 -13.32
C ILE A 80 6.71 16.40 -13.45
N VAL A 81 7.70 15.81 -12.81
CA VAL A 81 7.94 14.37 -12.78
C VAL A 81 7.48 13.74 -11.46
N PRO A 82 7.29 12.41 -11.37
CA PRO A 82 6.84 11.76 -10.15
C PRO A 82 7.75 12.03 -8.94
N ASP A 83 9.03 12.35 -9.18
CA ASP A 83 9.98 12.66 -8.11
C ASP A 83 9.72 14.00 -7.42
N THR A 84 8.96 14.92 -8.05
CA THR A 84 8.56 16.22 -7.47
C THR A 84 7.43 16.08 -6.45
N HIS A 85 6.77 14.93 -6.40
CA HIS A 85 5.69 14.69 -5.46
C HIS A 85 6.19 14.83 -4.01
N PRO A 86 5.44 15.45 -3.07
CA PRO A 86 5.89 15.65 -1.69
C PRO A 86 6.39 14.39 -0.98
N TRP A 87 5.71 13.25 -1.20
CA TRP A 87 6.14 11.96 -0.65
C TRP A 87 7.46 11.44 -1.25
N ALA A 88 7.70 11.67 -2.55
CA ALA A 88 8.96 11.31 -3.20
C ALA A 88 10.10 12.20 -2.69
N GLN A 89 9.86 13.52 -2.60
CA GLN A 89 10.84 14.48 -2.07
C GLN A 89 11.18 14.20 -0.60
N TYR A 90 10.20 13.85 0.22
CA TYR A 90 10.42 13.41 1.59
C TYR A 90 11.35 12.20 1.66
N ALA A 91 11.08 11.15 0.88
CA ALA A 91 11.91 9.95 0.86
C ALA A 91 13.33 10.20 0.34
N LYS A 92 13.48 11.01 -0.71
CA LYS A 92 14.80 11.45 -1.18
C LYS A 92 15.54 12.18 -0.06
N LYS A 93 14.88 13.09 0.67
CA LYS A 93 15.53 13.85 1.75
C LYS A 93 16.10 12.98 2.86
N ILE A 94 15.42 11.88 3.21
CA ILE A 94 15.85 10.99 4.31
C ILE A 94 16.68 9.79 3.84
N ALA A 95 16.81 9.56 2.54
CA ALA A 95 17.55 8.44 1.98
C ALA A 95 19.02 8.43 2.44
N PRO A 96 19.56 7.31 2.95
CA PRO A 96 20.92 7.23 3.48
C PRO A 96 22.02 7.60 2.48
N TYR A 97 21.78 7.41 1.18
CA TYR A 97 22.73 7.84 0.15
C TYR A 97 22.97 9.36 0.16
N ASN A 98 21.97 10.14 0.59
CA ASN A 98 22.07 11.59 0.77
C ASN A 98 22.65 11.98 2.14
N LEU A 99 22.83 11.02 3.06
CA LEU A 99 23.40 11.20 4.41
C LEU A 99 24.88 10.80 4.49
N LYS A 100 25.55 10.58 3.34
CA LYS A 100 26.95 10.15 3.19
C LYS A 100 28.04 11.10 3.75
N THR A 101 27.71 12.01 4.66
CA THR A 101 28.69 12.94 5.24
C THR A 101 29.23 12.52 6.59
N GLU A 102 28.70 11.49 7.27
CA GLU A 102 29.21 11.14 8.60
C GLU A 102 29.54 9.64 8.73
N THR A 103 30.85 9.42 8.62
CA THR A 103 31.68 8.32 9.15
C THR A 103 31.01 7.25 10.03
N ASN A 104 31.26 5.99 9.66
CA ASN A 104 31.24 4.79 10.53
C ASN A 104 29.93 4.47 11.28
N VAL A 105 28.78 4.60 10.61
CA VAL A 105 27.54 4.00 11.12
C VAL A 105 27.40 2.62 10.48
N SER A 106 27.14 1.62 11.32
CA SER A 106 26.86 0.23 10.93
C SER A 106 25.89 0.14 9.75
N GLU A 107 25.88 -0.99 9.06
CA GLU A 107 24.90 -1.38 8.02
C GLU A 107 23.42 -1.41 8.49
N SER A 108 23.07 -0.68 9.56
CA SER A 108 21.70 -0.53 10.05
C SER A 108 20.87 0.21 9.01
N ARG A 109 19.97 -0.53 8.37
CA ARG A 109 18.95 0.02 7.48
C ARG A 109 18.07 0.99 8.26
N LEU A 110 17.84 2.21 7.74
CA LEU A 110 16.96 3.19 8.38
C LEU A 110 15.53 2.66 8.38
N VAL A 111 14.85 2.60 9.53
CA VAL A 111 13.45 2.14 9.59
C VAL A 111 12.51 3.34 9.67
N GLN A 112 11.49 3.37 8.81
CA GLN A 112 10.53 4.48 8.71
C GLN A 112 9.10 3.96 8.60
N ILE A 113 8.17 4.66 9.23
CA ILE A 113 6.74 4.31 9.19
C ILE A 113 6.02 5.19 8.18
N THR A 114 5.12 4.61 7.39
CA THR A 114 4.32 5.35 6.40
C THR A 114 2.94 4.72 6.20
N THR A 115 2.00 5.52 5.71
CA THR A 115 0.73 5.03 5.14
C THR A 115 0.71 5.11 3.62
N ASN A 116 1.78 5.59 2.99
CA ASN A 116 1.82 5.92 1.57
C ASN A 116 3.08 5.34 0.93
N VAL A 117 3.33 4.04 1.06
CA VAL A 117 4.64 3.41 0.75
C VAL A 117 5.06 3.47 -0.72
N GLY A 118 4.15 3.70 -1.68
CA GLY A 118 4.45 3.65 -3.12
C GLY A 118 5.61 4.55 -3.56
N LEU A 119 5.40 5.87 -3.56
CA LEU A 119 6.44 6.84 -3.96
C LEU A 119 7.63 6.88 -2.99
N PRO A 120 7.44 6.92 -1.66
CA PRO A 120 8.54 6.87 -0.71
C PRO A 120 9.41 5.62 -0.81
N GLY A 121 8.81 4.45 -1.00
CA GLY A 121 9.52 3.19 -1.16
C GLY A 121 10.39 3.19 -2.42
N PHE A 122 9.82 3.64 -3.55
CA PHE A 122 10.55 3.74 -4.81
C PHE A 122 11.70 4.74 -4.74
N TYR A 123 11.45 5.96 -4.25
CA TYR A 123 12.44 7.05 -4.24
C TYR A 123 13.40 7.05 -3.04
N GLY A 124 13.05 6.39 -1.94
CA GLY A 124 13.91 6.23 -0.77
C GLY A 124 15.01 5.19 -0.96
N GLY A 125 14.83 4.27 -1.92
CA GLY A 125 15.79 3.22 -2.24
C GLY A 125 15.93 2.15 -1.14
N PRO A 126 16.84 1.18 -1.32
CA PRO A 126 16.96 0.00 -0.45
C PRO A 126 17.57 0.27 0.93
N GLY A 127 18.06 1.50 1.17
CA GLY A 127 18.64 1.91 2.45
C GLY A 127 17.60 2.18 3.54
N ILE A 128 16.31 2.19 3.18
CA ILE A 128 15.20 2.40 4.12
C ILE A 128 14.31 1.15 4.16
N HIS A 129 14.01 0.66 5.36
CA HIS A 129 12.95 -0.29 5.61
C HIS A 129 11.67 0.49 5.92
N TRP A 130 10.64 0.31 5.10
CA TRP A 130 9.36 0.98 5.31
C TRP A 130 8.38 0.06 6.03
N ILE A 131 7.93 0.47 7.21
CA ILE A 131 6.78 -0.12 7.90
C ILE A 131 5.51 0.55 7.34
N ASP A 132 4.76 -0.22 6.57
CA ASP A 132 3.53 0.24 5.92
C ASP A 132 2.31 -0.09 6.76
N LEU A 133 1.72 0.92 7.39
CA LEU A 133 0.55 0.74 8.27
C LEU A 133 -0.72 0.33 7.50
N LEU A 134 -0.75 0.48 6.18
CA LEU A 134 -1.82 -0.06 5.35
C LEU A 134 -1.60 -1.54 4.99
N GLY A 135 -0.51 -2.16 5.47
CA GLY A 135 -0.21 -3.58 5.31
C GLY A 135 -0.21 -4.05 3.85
N VAL A 136 0.05 -3.16 2.89
CA VAL A 136 0.13 -3.50 1.47
C VAL A 136 1.48 -4.14 1.19
N THR A 137 2.52 -3.62 1.82
CA THR A 137 3.91 -4.09 1.67
C THR A 137 4.48 -4.75 2.93
N ASP A 138 3.72 -4.81 4.03
CA ASP A 138 4.11 -5.46 5.28
C ASP A 138 3.25 -6.74 5.51
N PRO A 139 3.79 -7.96 5.29
CA PRO A 139 3.04 -9.20 5.40
C PRO A 139 2.51 -9.52 6.80
N PHE A 140 3.16 -8.98 7.84
CA PHE A 140 2.75 -9.19 9.23
C PHE A 140 1.58 -8.29 9.57
N LEU A 141 1.72 -6.98 9.36
CA LEU A 141 0.64 -6.03 9.55
C LEU A 141 -0.56 -6.38 8.67
N ALA A 142 -0.34 -6.89 7.45
CA ALA A 142 -1.38 -7.33 6.53
C ALA A 142 -2.41 -8.29 7.18
N ARG A 143 -1.95 -9.11 8.13
CA ARG A 143 -2.76 -10.13 8.82
C ARG A 143 -3.34 -9.65 10.15
N LEU A 144 -2.99 -8.47 10.63
CA LEU A 144 -3.59 -7.89 11.83
C LEU A 144 -4.94 -7.22 11.51
N PRO A 145 -5.81 -6.99 12.52
CA PRO A 145 -7.06 -6.28 12.31
C PRO A 145 -6.83 -4.90 11.70
N GLY A 146 -7.55 -4.59 10.63
CA GLY A 146 -7.48 -3.31 9.93
C GLY A 146 -8.85 -2.64 9.81
N LYS A 147 -8.85 -1.30 9.72
CA LYS A 147 -10.06 -0.49 9.51
C LYS A 147 -9.89 0.44 8.32
N GLY A 148 -10.95 0.64 7.56
CA GLY A 148 -10.92 1.45 6.35
C GLY A 148 -11.69 0.78 5.22
N PHE A 149 -11.16 0.93 4.01
CA PHE A 149 -11.79 0.46 2.78
C PHE A 149 -10.78 -0.38 1.97
N PRO A 150 -11.22 -1.12 0.94
CA PRO A 150 -10.34 -1.98 0.15
C PRO A 150 -9.06 -1.24 -0.30
N GLY A 151 -7.91 -1.83 0.00
CA GLY A 151 -6.59 -1.25 -0.29
C GLY A 151 -6.05 -0.25 0.74
N HIS A 152 -6.88 0.20 1.70
CA HIS A 152 -6.51 1.23 2.69
C HIS A 152 -7.02 0.88 4.10
N TYR A 153 -6.82 -0.37 4.51
CA TYR A 153 -7.10 -0.80 5.87
C TYR A 153 -5.93 -0.39 6.77
N ILE A 154 -6.08 0.70 7.52
CA ILE A 154 -5.08 1.11 8.51
C ILE A 154 -5.03 0.07 9.63
N ARG A 155 -3.82 -0.36 10.02
CA ARG A 155 -3.55 -1.22 11.18
C ARG A 155 -2.94 -0.44 12.32
N LEU A 156 -3.21 -0.87 13.54
CA LEU A 156 -2.54 -0.37 14.72
C LEU A 156 -1.15 -1.01 14.80
N LEU A 157 -0.10 -0.19 14.84
CA LEU A 157 1.27 -0.66 14.96
C LEU A 157 1.44 -1.34 16.33
N PRO A 158 1.80 -2.64 16.40
CA PRO A 158 2.09 -3.26 17.69
C PRO A 158 3.20 -2.51 18.40
N ARG A 159 3.08 -2.41 19.72
CA ARG A 159 4.11 -1.80 20.57
C ARG A 159 5.43 -2.56 20.38
N ASP A 160 6.52 -1.81 20.34
CA ASP A 160 7.90 -2.29 20.13
C ASP A 160 8.17 -2.89 18.74
N TYR A 161 7.21 -2.86 17.80
CA TYR A 161 7.41 -3.43 16.47
C TYR A 161 8.46 -2.67 15.66
N LYS A 162 8.51 -1.34 15.76
CA LYS A 162 9.52 -0.54 15.06
C LYS A 162 10.91 -0.89 15.58
N GLU A 163 11.07 -0.91 16.89
CA GLU A 163 12.31 -1.26 17.58
C GLU A 163 12.74 -2.69 17.25
N TYR A 164 11.78 -3.59 17.06
CA TYR A 164 12.03 -4.98 16.67
C TYR A 164 12.53 -5.10 15.23
N ILE A 165 11.95 -4.34 14.28
CA ILE A 165 12.45 -4.23 12.91
C ILE A 165 13.82 -3.53 12.86
N GLU A 166 14.08 -2.61 13.78
CA GLU A 166 15.38 -1.95 13.98
C GLU A 166 16.41 -2.86 14.66
N GLU A 167 16.03 -4.09 15.04
CA GLU A 167 16.87 -5.05 15.77
C GLU A 167 17.38 -4.53 17.13
N ILE A 168 16.67 -3.55 17.71
CA ILE A 168 16.94 -2.99 19.04
C ILE A 168 16.42 -3.93 20.14
N VAL A 169 15.31 -4.62 19.87
CA VAL A 169 14.72 -5.64 20.75
C VAL A 169 14.75 -7.00 20.07
N VAL A 170 14.87 -8.07 20.87
CA VAL A 170 15.05 -9.45 20.37
C VAL A 170 13.73 -10.14 20.03
N SER A 171 12.62 -9.68 20.62
CA SER A 171 11.29 -10.26 20.43
C SER A 171 10.22 -9.20 20.71
N LEU A 172 9.03 -9.36 20.13
CA LEU A 172 7.86 -8.57 20.50
C LEU A 172 7.42 -8.89 21.94
N SER A 173 6.91 -7.87 22.63
CA SER A 173 6.45 -7.99 24.03
C SER A 173 5.35 -9.04 24.25
N ASN A 174 4.56 -9.37 23.22
CA ASN A 174 3.56 -10.43 23.29
C ASN A 174 4.09 -11.70 22.59
N PRO A 175 4.30 -12.82 23.29
CA PRO A 175 4.93 -14.01 22.72
C PRO A 175 4.09 -14.70 21.64
N GLU A 176 2.76 -14.64 21.72
CA GLU A 176 1.89 -15.18 20.65
C GLU A 176 1.96 -14.32 19.38
N LEU A 177 2.09 -13.00 19.55
CA LEU A 177 2.26 -12.08 18.44
C LEU A 177 3.65 -12.19 17.81
N ASP A 178 4.68 -12.37 18.63
CA ASP A 178 6.07 -12.65 18.22
C ASP A 178 6.15 -13.95 17.40
N ARG A 179 5.51 -15.02 17.90
CA ARG A 179 5.40 -16.28 17.18
C ARG A 179 4.70 -16.12 15.84
N PHE A 180 3.61 -15.36 15.80
CA PHE A 180 2.86 -15.11 14.58
C PHE A 180 3.67 -14.33 13.55
N TYR A 181 4.44 -13.32 13.99
CA TYR A 181 5.39 -12.61 13.13
C TYR A 181 6.44 -13.55 12.54
N TYR A 182 7.06 -14.40 13.38
CA TYR A 182 8.08 -15.36 12.93
C TYR A 182 7.53 -16.29 11.82
N GLU A 183 6.34 -16.83 12.02
CA GLU A 183 5.68 -17.71 11.04
C GLU A 183 5.41 -16.98 9.71
N ILE A 184 5.02 -15.71 9.79
CA ILE A 184 4.80 -14.87 8.60
C ILE A 184 6.11 -14.58 7.88
N ARG A 185 7.19 -14.25 8.58
CA ARG A 185 8.52 -14.08 7.95
C ARG A 185 9.01 -15.36 7.32
N LEU A 186 8.79 -16.50 7.96
CA LEU A 186 9.15 -17.79 7.39
C LEU A 186 8.43 -18.02 6.04
N LEU A 187 7.18 -17.55 5.91
CA LEU A 187 6.43 -17.61 4.65
C LEU A 187 6.89 -16.58 3.61
N SER A 188 7.27 -15.36 3.99
CA SER A 188 7.62 -14.28 3.05
C SER A 188 9.08 -14.27 2.64
N GLU A 189 9.99 -14.68 3.54
CA GLU A 189 11.42 -14.43 3.42
C GLU A 189 12.29 -15.66 3.71
N GLY A 190 11.73 -16.70 4.34
CA GLY A 190 12.47 -17.93 4.63
C GLY A 190 12.88 -18.72 3.38
N ASP A 191 13.70 -19.75 3.57
CA ASP A 191 14.00 -20.72 2.49
C ASP A 191 12.75 -21.55 2.16
N ILE A 192 12.49 -21.76 0.87
CA ILE A 192 11.32 -22.46 0.34
C ILE A 192 11.27 -23.95 0.69
N TRP A 193 12.40 -24.60 0.98
CA TRP A 193 12.47 -26.06 1.17
C TRP A 193 12.64 -26.51 2.64
N THR A 194 12.31 -25.64 3.60
CA THR A 194 12.39 -25.99 5.03
C THR A 194 11.13 -26.69 5.52
N LYS A 195 11.29 -27.70 6.40
CA LYS A 195 10.15 -28.44 6.97
C LYS A 195 9.22 -27.50 7.74
N GLU A 196 9.81 -26.54 8.43
CA GLU A 196 9.13 -25.53 9.22
C GLU A 196 8.25 -24.65 8.33
N ARG A 197 8.75 -24.17 7.18
CA ARG A 197 7.94 -23.35 6.27
C ARG A 197 6.78 -24.14 5.68
N TRP A 198 7.02 -25.38 5.24
CA TRP A 198 5.95 -26.23 4.71
C TRP A 198 4.88 -26.53 5.75
N LYS A 199 5.26 -26.73 7.02
CA LYS A 199 4.31 -26.83 8.12
C LYS A 199 3.46 -25.56 8.24
N VAL A 200 4.08 -24.38 8.26
CA VAL A 200 3.35 -23.10 8.34
C VAL A 200 2.44 -22.87 7.12
N ILE A 201 2.87 -23.26 5.91
CA ILE A 201 2.04 -23.20 4.70
C ILE A 201 0.77 -24.03 4.88
N VAL A 202 0.91 -25.27 5.36
CA VAL A 202 -0.24 -26.15 5.62
C VAL A 202 -1.15 -25.55 6.70
N ASP A 203 -0.56 -25.08 7.80
CA ASP A 203 -1.32 -24.49 8.92
C ASP A 203 -2.08 -23.22 8.51
N PHE A 204 -1.50 -22.38 7.67
CA PHE A 204 -2.13 -21.16 7.17
C PHE A 204 -3.21 -21.46 6.13
N THR A 205 -2.97 -22.43 5.24
CA THR A 205 -3.87 -22.74 4.12
C THR A 205 -5.08 -23.56 4.58
N PHE A 206 -4.88 -24.53 5.46
CA PHE A 206 -5.90 -25.53 5.80
C PHE A 206 -6.46 -25.41 7.21
N PHE A 207 -5.69 -24.86 8.16
CA PHE A 207 -6.10 -24.78 9.56
C PHE A 207 -6.38 -23.35 10.03
N GLY A 208 -6.35 -22.38 9.11
CA GLY A 208 -6.66 -20.98 9.41
C GLY A 208 -5.68 -20.31 10.38
N SER A 209 -4.49 -20.87 10.61
CA SER A 209 -3.53 -20.27 11.55
C SER A 209 -2.99 -18.90 11.08
N GLY A 210 -3.22 -18.56 9.80
CA GLY A 210 -2.87 -17.26 9.22
C GLY A 210 -3.94 -16.18 9.34
N ASP A 211 -5.16 -16.50 9.79
CA ASP A 211 -6.22 -15.51 10.03
C ASP A 211 -6.24 -15.15 11.52
N PHE A 212 -6.18 -13.86 11.82
CA PHE A 212 -6.18 -13.34 13.19
C PHE A 212 -7.38 -13.84 14.01
N LYS A 213 -8.57 -13.97 13.40
CA LYS A 213 -9.79 -14.36 14.12
C LYS A 213 -9.81 -15.81 14.57
N THR A 214 -9.10 -16.68 13.85
CA THR A 214 -8.98 -18.10 14.13
C THR A 214 -7.72 -18.41 14.94
N ARG A 215 -6.64 -17.66 14.72
CA ARG A 215 -5.37 -17.82 15.44
C ARG A 215 -5.49 -17.41 16.91
N PHE A 216 -6.10 -16.26 17.17
CA PHE A 216 -6.14 -15.69 18.51
C PHE A 216 -7.50 -15.91 19.18
N PRO A 217 -7.52 -16.13 20.52
CA PRO A 217 -8.79 -16.31 21.23
C PRO A 217 -9.67 -15.06 21.11
N LYS A 218 -10.98 -15.26 21.21
CA LYS A 218 -11.94 -14.15 21.20
C LYS A 218 -11.61 -13.16 22.32
N GLY A 219 -11.52 -11.87 22.00
CA GLY A 219 -11.12 -10.81 22.93
C GLY A 219 -9.61 -10.60 23.03
N PHE A 220 -8.80 -11.33 22.25
CA PHE A 220 -7.38 -11.04 22.15
C PHE A 220 -7.16 -9.63 21.62
N SER A 221 -6.27 -8.90 22.30
CA SER A 221 -5.79 -7.59 21.90
C SER A 221 -4.31 -7.48 22.21
N TYR A 222 -3.62 -6.58 21.51
CA TYR A 222 -2.23 -6.26 21.78
C TYR A 222 -2.09 -4.77 22.11
N SER A 223 -1.03 -4.43 22.84
CA SER A 223 -0.64 -3.02 23.03
C SER A 223 -0.12 -2.46 21.72
N PHE A 224 -0.54 -1.25 21.38
CA PHE A 224 -0.16 -0.57 20.15
C PHE A 224 0.42 0.82 20.42
N ASP A 225 1.21 1.32 19.48
CA ASP A 225 1.75 2.67 19.50
C ASP A 225 0.70 3.69 19.05
N LEU A 226 0.22 4.49 20.01
CA LEU A 226 -0.79 5.52 19.78
C LEU A 226 -0.21 6.76 19.07
N GLU A 227 1.05 7.09 19.33
CA GLU A 227 1.71 8.26 18.75
C GLU A 227 1.84 8.08 17.23
N THR A 228 2.27 6.90 16.80
CA THR A 228 2.29 6.52 15.39
C THR A 228 0.90 6.66 14.75
N TYR A 229 -0.18 6.19 15.38
CA TYR A 229 -1.52 6.36 14.82
C TYR A 229 -1.90 7.85 14.68
N ARG A 230 -1.60 8.67 15.70
CA ARG A 230 -1.89 10.11 15.72
C ARG A 230 -1.16 10.90 14.63
N SER A 231 0.05 10.49 14.27
CA SER A 231 0.87 11.14 13.25
C SER A 231 0.38 10.88 11.82
N THR A 232 -0.48 9.87 11.62
CA THR A 232 -1.09 9.59 10.33
C THR A 232 -2.27 10.52 9.99
N LEU A 233 -2.71 10.47 8.72
CA LEU A 233 -3.95 11.11 8.28
C LEU A 233 -5.19 10.58 9.02
N TYR A 234 -5.17 9.34 9.49
CA TYR A 234 -6.26 8.69 10.24
C TYR A 234 -6.34 9.19 11.70
N GLY A 235 -5.24 9.74 12.22
CA GLY A 235 -5.18 10.38 13.53
C GLY A 235 -5.73 11.82 13.55
N LEU A 236 -5.76 12.50 12.40
CA LEU A 236 -6.16 13.91 12.29
C LEU A 236 -7.52 14.23 12.93
N PRO A 237 -8.60 13.44 12.75
CA PRO A 237 -9.89 13.72 13.36
C PRO A 237 -9.89 13.66 14.89
N PHE A 238 -8.86 13.05 15.49
CA PHE A 238 -8.76 12.80 16.94
C PHE A 238 -7.68 13.65 17.62
N ARG A 239 -7.13 14.69 16.97
CA ARG A 239 -6.09 15.55 17.54
C ARG A 239 -6.45 16.17 18.90
N GLY A 240 -7.73 16.47 19.13
CA GLY A 240 -8.21 17.03 20.40
C GLY A 240 -8.65 16.00 21.45
N TRP A 241 -8.58 14.70 21.15
CA TRP A 241 -9.00 13.65 22.08
C TRP A 241 -7.90 13.34 23.07
N LYS A 242 -8.27 12.98 24.32
CA LYS A 242 -7.33 12.41 25.29
C LYS A 242 -6.86 11.03 24.83
N ASP A 243 -5.66 10.65 25.25
CA ASP A 243 -5.05 9.38 24.84
C ASP A 243 -5.83 8.17 25.35
N GLU A 244 -6.37 8.24 26.56
CA GLU A 244 -7.18 7.18 27.15
C GLU A 244 -8.47 6.95 26.36
N ASP A 245 -9.14 8.05 25.97
CA ASP A 245 -10.39 8.00 25.21
C ASP A 245 -10.15 7.45 23.80
N LEU A 246 -9.10 7.90 23.13
CA LEU A 246 -8.74 7.41 21.80
C LEU A 246 -8.29 5.94 21.85
N LYS A 247 -7.44 5.56 22.80
CA LYS A 247 -6.99 4.18 22.99
C LYS A 247 -8.16 3.25 23.29
N SER A 248 -9.11 3.68 24.14
CA SER A 248 -10.36 2.97 24.42
C SER A 248 -11.18 2.75 23.15
N LYS A 249 -11.41 3.82 22.38
CA LYS A 249 -12.14 3.76 21.11
C LYS A 249 -11.49 2.79 20.11
N LEU A 250 -10.18 2.92 19.88
CA LEU A 250 -9.44 2.07 18.95
C LEU A 250 -9.43 0.60 19.41
N SER A 251 -9.24 0.34 20.70
CA SER A 251 -9.28 -1.02 21.23
C SER A 251 -10.63 -1.69 20.98
N ARG A 252 -11.72 -0.95 21.20
CA ARG A 252 -13.08 -1.42 20.91
C ARG A 252 -13.31 -1.66 19.42
N GLU A 253 -12.83 -0.78 18.56
CA GLU A 253 -13.06 -0.90 17.12
C GLU A 253 -12.27 -2.05 16.49
N TYR A 254 -11.00 -2.20 16.85
CA TYR A 254 -10.09 -3.16 16.22
C TYR A 254 -10.22 -4.56 16.82
N PHE A 255 -10.41 -4.67 18.14
CA PHE A 255 -10.41 -5.96 18.84
C PHE A 255 -11.78 -6.36 19.38
N GLY A 256 -12.75 -5.43 19.43
CA GLY A 256 -14.06 -5.70 20.05
C GLY A 256 -14.03 -5.76 21.58
N VAL A 257 -12.96 -5.26 22.22
CA VAL A 257 -12.71 -5.33 23.66
C VAL A 257 -13.10 -4.01 24.34
N GLN A 258 -13.78 -4.08 25.50
CA GLN A 258 -14.05 -2.93 26.37
C GLN A 258 -12.85 -2.68 27.31
N PRO A 259 -12.51 -1.42 27.68
CA PRO A 259 -11.30 -1.09 28.46
C PRO A 259 -11.15 -1.80 29.81
N THR A 260 -12.23 -2.35 30.37
CA THR A 260 -12.22 -3.02 31.67
C THR A 260 -11.58 -4.41 31.66
N GLU A 261 -11.30 -5.00 30.48
CA GLU A 261 -10.66 -6.32 30.37
C GLU A 261 -9.12 -6.25 30.41
N TYR A 262 -8.52 -5.07 30.31
CA TYR A 262 -7.07 -4.88 30.29
C TYR A 262 -6.35 -5.25 31.62
N SER A 263 -7.11 -5.50 32.69
CA SER A 263 -6.58 -5.69 34.05
C SER A 263 -6.58 -7.16 34.54
N LYS A 264 -7.11 -8.13 33.78
CA LYS A 264 -7.33 -9.49 34.31
C LYS A 264 -6.56 -10.64 33.67
N THR A 265 -5.74 -10.41 32.66
CA THR A 265 -4.72 -11.41 32.28
C THR A 265 -3.44 -11.16 33.08
N LYS A 266 -3.51 -11.46 34.38
CA LYS A 266 -2.31 -11.86 35.12
C LYS A 266 -1.80 -13.14 34.47
N ILE A 267 -0.60 -13.07 33.93
CA ILE A 267 0.19 -14.24 33.54
C ILE A 267 0.46 -15.03 34.84
N PRO A 268 0.28 -16.36 34.89
CA PRO A 268 0.72 -17.19 36.01
C PRO A 268 2.25 -17.12 36.21
#